data_AF-A0A7Y1EYL1-F1
#
_entry.id   AF-A0A7Y1EYL1-F1
#
_cell.length_a   1.000
_cell.length_b   1.000
_cell.length_c   1.000
_cell.angle_alpha   90.00
_cell.angle_beta   90.00
_cell.angle_gamma   90.00
#
_symmetry.space_group_name_H-M   'P 1'
#
loop_
_entity.id
_entity.type
_entity.pdbx_description
1 polymer ?
#
loop_
_entity_poly.entity_id
_entity_poly.type
_entity_poly.pdbx_seq_one_letter_code
_entity_poly.pdbx_strand_id
1 'polypeptide(L)' 'MSNACEMLESAAVSAYDCTEHLEGSSRKQVMAVVQLIEIAQLLVEAALHREYPAA' A
#
# COMPACT_ATOMS: atom_id res chain seq x y z
N MET A 1 14.59 4.72 10.63
CA MET A 1 13.51 3.74 10.80
C MET A 1 12.34 4.31 10.02
N SER A 2 12.14 3.90 8.76
CA SER A 2 10.98 4.38 8.01
C SER A 2 9.73 3.78 8.66
N ASN A 3 8.72 4.60 8.92
CA ASN A 3 7.46 4.13 9.48
C ASN A 3 6.86 3.08 8.52
N ALA A 4 6.33 1.97 9.03
CA ALA A 4 5.72 0.94 8.19
C ALA A 4 4.64 1.53 7.25
N CYS A 5 3.95 2.58 7.66
CA CYS A 5 3.00 3.32 6.82
C CYS A 5 3.69 4.03 5.65
N GLU A 6 4.81 4.73 5.89
CA GLU A 6 5.60 5.40 4.83
C GLU A 6 6.14 4.40 3.81
N MET A 7 6.57 3.21 4.27
CA MET A 7 7.05 2.15 3.38
C MET A 7 5.92 1.60 2.50
N LEU A 8 4.72 1.42 3.06
CA LEU A 8 3.55 0.93 2.31
C LEU A 8 3.04 1.99 1.33
N GLU A 9 3.03 3.25 1.71
CA GLU A 9 2.69 4.37 0.83
C GLU A 9 3.68 4.46 -0.36
N SER A 10 4.98 4.36 -0.09
CA SER A 10 6.00 4.34 -1.14
C SER A 10 5.87 3.12 -2.06
N ALA A 11 5.49 1.95 -1.52
CA ALA A 11 5.24 0.75 -2.31
C ALA A 11 3.99 0.90 -3.20
N ALA A 12 2.92 1.50 -2.68
CA ALA A 12 1.71 1.76 -3.46
C ALA A 12 2.00 2.70 -4.63
N VAL A 13 2.68 3.83 -4.39
CA VAL A 13 3.10 4.78 -5.45
C VAL A 13 3.94 4.08 -6.51
N SER A 14 4.97 3.32 -6.10
CA SER A 14 5.84 2.62 -7.05
C SER A 14 5.06 1.57 -7.88
N ALA A 15 4.09 0.89 -7.27
CA ALA A 15 3.25 -0.09 -7.97
C ALA A 15 2.23 0.59 -8.90
N TYR A 16 1.74 1.78 -8.56
CA TYR A 16 0.92 2.61 -9.45
C TYR A 16 1.71 3.04 -10.69
N ASP A 17 2.95 3.51 -10.52
CA ASP A 17 3.82 3.91 -11.64
C ASP A 17 4.06 2.74 -12.60
N CYS A 18 4.19 1.52 -12.07
CA CYS A 18 4.30 0.31 -12.89
C CYS A 18 3.07 0.08 -13.78
N THR A 19 1.90 0.60 -13.42
CA THR A 19 0.66 0.41 -14.20
C THR A 19 0.48 1.38 -15.36
N GLU A 20 1.21 2.50 -15.38
CA GLU A 20 1.02 3.55 -16.42
C GLU A 20 1.18 3.02 -17.84
N HIS A 21 2.08 2.04 -18.02
CA HIS A 21 2.43 1.48 -19.33
C HIS A 21 1.89 0.06 -19.53
N LEU A 22 1.15 -0.49 -18.56
CA LEU A 22 0.59 -1.83 -18.64
C LEU A 22 -0.85 -1.78 -19.13
N GLU A 23 -1.22 -2.78 -19.93
CA GLU A 23 -2.58 -2.97 -20.40
C GLU A 23 -3.08 -4.40 -20.12
N GLY A 24 -4.39 -4.61 -20.27
CA GLY A 24 -5.02 -5.92 -20.18
C GLY A 24 -4.79 -6.62 -18.84
N SER A 25 -4.47 -7.92 -18.89
CA SER A 25 -4.36 -8.77 -17.70
C SER A 25 -3.19 -8.38 -16.79
N SER A 26 -2.07 -7.93 -17.34
CA SER A 26 -0.89 -7.52 -16.55
C SER A 26 -1.22 -6.30 -15.69
N ARG A 27 -1.91 -5.30 -16.26
CA ARG A 27 -2.38 -4.14 -15.50
C ARG A 27 -3.32 -4.56 -14.37
N LYS A 28 -4.26 -5.48 -14.65
CA LYS A 28 -5.19 -6.00 -13.63
C LYS A 28 -4.47 -6.69 -12.47
N GLN A 29 -3.44 -7.47 -12.76
CA GLN A 29 -2.65 -8.16 -11.73
C GLN A 29 -1.89 -7.16 -10.84
N VAL A 30 -1.24 -6.16 -11.44
CA VAL A 30 -0.53 -5.14 -10.66
C VAL A 30 -1.49 -4.28 -9.85
N MET A 31 -2.66 -3.93 -10.39
CA MET A 31 -3.71 -3.25 -9.62
C MET A 31 -4.23 -4.07 -8.45
N ALA A 32 -4.32 -5.40 -8.58
CA ALA A 32 -4.65 -6.26 -7.44
C ALA A 32 -3.56 -6.20 -6.35
N VAL A 33 -2.28 -6.14 -6.73
CA VAL A 33 -1.17 -5.96 -5.78
C VAL A 33 -1.26 -4.61 -5.08
N VAL A 34 -1.54 -3.53 -5.82
CA VAL A 34 -1.77 -2.19 -5.24
C VAL A 34 -2.87 -2.23 -4.18
N GLN A 35 -4.01 -2.84 -4.49
CA GLN A 35 -5.11 -2.98 -3.53
C GLN A 35 -4.68 -3.75 -2.26
N LEU A 36 -3.86 -4.78 -2.38
CA LEU A 36 -3.34 -5.52 -1.22
C LEU A 36 -2.40 -4.65 -0.36
N ILE A 37 -1.59 -3.77 -0.98
CA ILE A 37 -0.73 -2.84 -0.26
C ILE A 37 -1.56 -1.81 0.51
N GLU A 38 -2.59 -1.23 -0.11
CA GLU A 38 -3.50 -0.28 0.54
C GLU A 38 -4.22 -0.93 1.73
N ILE A 39 -4.69 -2.17 1.58
CA ILE A 39 -5.30 -2.92 2.68
C ILE A 39 -4.29 -3.16 3.81
N ALA A 40 -3.06 -3.54 3.48
CA ALA A 40 -2.01 -3.72 4.48
C ALA A 40 -1.74 -2.43 5.26
N GLN A 41 -1.75 -1.27 4.59
CA GLN A 41 -1.58 0.03 5.23
C GLN A 41 -2.71 0.31 6.23
N LEU A 42 -3.97 0.11 5.82
CA LEU A 42 -5.12 0.27 6.72
C LEU A 42 -5.02 -0.64 7.96
N LEU A 43 -4.58 -1.87 7.79
CA LEU A 43 -4.40 -2.83 8.89
C LEU A 43 -3.27 -2.40 9.83
N VAL A 44 -2.16 -1.90 9.30
CA VAL A 44 -1.02 -1.39 10.08
C VAL A 44 -1.43 -0.14 10.85
N GLU A 45 -2.09 0.82 10.21
CA GLU A 45 -2.60 2.04 10.86
C GLU A 45 -3.59 1.71 11.98
N ALA A 46 -4.49 0.75 11.75
CA ALA A 46 -5.43 0.30 12.78
C ALA A 46 -4.73 -0.38 13.97
N ALA A 47 -3.70 -1.19 13.70
CA ALA A 47 -2.89 -1.82 14.75
C ALA A 47 -2.10 -0.78 15.56
N LEU A 48 -1.48 0.19 14.89
CA LEU A 48 -0.74 1.28 15.52
C LEU A 48 -1.65 2.15 16.38
N HIS A 49 -2.84 2.53 15.90
CA HIS A 49 -3.81 3.28 16.71
C HIS A 49 -4.29 2.50 17.93
N ARG A 50 -4.36 1.17 17.86
CA ARG A 50 -4.74 0.33 18.99
C ARG A 50 -3.63 0.23 20.04
N GLU A 51 -2.38 0.07 19.61
CA GLU A 51 -1.23 -0.07 20.51
C GLU A 51 -0.77 1.27 21.09
N TYR A 52 -0.92 2.34 20.31
CA TYR A 52 -0.59 3.71 20.67
C TYR A 52 -1.79 4.61 20.36
N PRO A 53 -2.86 4.57 21.17
CA PRO A 53 -3.91 5.56 21.05
C PRO A 53 -3.27 6.92 21.29
N ALA A 54 -3.26 7.78 20.27
CA ALA A 54 -2.73 9.12 20.39
C ALA A 54 -3.30 9.78 21.66
N ALA A 55 -2.41 10.17 22.58
CA ALA A 55 -2.75 10.76 23.86
C ALA A 55 -3.41 12.14 23.71
#